data_AF-A0A846HQZ4-F1
#
_entry.id   AF-A0A846HQZ4-F1
#
_cell.length_a   1.000
_cell.length_b   1.000
_cell.length_c   1.000
_cell.angle_alpha   90.00
_cell.angle_beta   90.00
_cell.angle_gamma   90.00
#
_symmetry.space_group_name_H-M   'P 1'
#
loop_
_entity.id
_entity.type
_entity.pdbx_description
1 polymer ?
#
loop_
_entity_poly.entity_id
_entity_poly.type
_entity_poly.pdbx_seq_one_letter_code
_entity_poly.pdbx_strand_id
1 'polypeptide(L)' 'MQLRFACEDTGEEYVKRKGWQQATLSRCPLHPQGGCGFARHGTYARVSPPGTLITRYYCP' A
#
# COMPACT_ATOMS: atom_id res chain seq x y z
N MET A 1 8.17 5.43 -1.08
CA MET A 1 7.06 6.38 -1.32
C MET A 1 5.87 5.89 -0.52
N GLN A 2 5.34 6.70 0.40
CA GLN A 2 4.10 6.42 1.10
C GLN A 2 3.03 7.35 0.52
N LEU A 3 2.01 6.78 -0.12
CA LEU A 3 0.89 7.54 -0.67
C LEU A 3 -0.20 7.62 0.40
N ARG A 4 -0.58 8.84 0.78
CA ARG A 4 -1.71 9.06 1.68
C ARG A 4 -2.98 9.20 0.86
N PHE A 5 -3.92 8.29 1.07
CA PHE A 5 -5.29 8.46 0.61
C PHE A 5 -6.11 9.18 1.69
N ALA A 6 -7.00 10.06 1.26
CA ALA A 6 -7.95 10.67 2.17
C ALA A 6 -8.84 9.57 2.76
N CYS A 7 -8.93 9.56 4.08
CA CYS A 7 -9.81 8.70 4.85
C CYS A 7 -10.48 9.63 5.85
N GLU A 8 -11.81 9.60 5.90
CA GLU A 8 -12.60 10.46 6.79
C GLU A 8 -12.62 9.92 8.22
N ASP A 9 -12.25 8.64 8.41
CA ASP A 9 -12.16 8.02 9.73
C ASP A 9 -10.96 8.55 10.52
N THR A 10 -11.14 8.70 11.83
CA THR A 10 -10.01 8.76 12.76
C THR A 10 -9.23 7.45 12.73
N GLY A 11 -8.00 7.45 13.27
CA GLY A 11 -7.18 6.25 13.33
C GLY A 11 -7.87 5.12 14.11
N GLU A 12 -8.51 5.46 15.24
CA GLU A 12 -9.25 4.53 16.07
C GLU A 12 -10.46 3.94 15.33
N GLU A 13 -11.25 4.77 14.65
CA GLU A 13 -12.40 4.32 13.88
C GLU A 13 -11.98 3.39 12.74
N TYR A 14 -10.92 3.76 12.01
CA TYR A 14 -10.35 2.95 10.93
C TYR A 14 -9.96 1.54 11.42
N VAL A 15 -9.31 1.46 12.58
CA VAL A 15 -8.91 0.17 13.17
C VAL A 15 -10.14 -0.62 13.63
N LYS A 16 -11.08 0.01 14.33
CA LYS A 16 -12.30 -0.63 14.86
C LYS A 16 -13.14 -1.24 13.74
N ARG A 17 -13.31 -0.53 12.63
CA ARG A 17 -14.10 -0.98 11.46
C ARG A 17 -13.34 -1.90 10.51
N LYS A 18 -12.05 -2.16 10.78
CA LYS A 18 -11.13 -2.85 9.85
C LYS A 18 -11.13 -2.22 8.45
N GLY A 19 -10.96 -0.90 8.37
CA GLY A 19 -11.11 -0.14 7.13
C GLY A 19 -10.27 -0.65 5.96
N TRP A 20 -9.11 -1.27 6.24
CA TRP A 20 -8.27 -1.90 5.22
C TRP A 20 -8.96 -3.02 4.44
N GLN A 21 -9.98 -3.66 4.99
CA GLN A 21 -10.75 -4.70 4.29
C GLN A 21 -11.72 -4.12 3.25
N GLN A 22 -12.10 -2.85 3.41
CA GLN A 22 -13.03 -2.14 2.52
C GLN A 22 -12.29 -1.20 1.56
N ALA A 23 -11.00 -0.95 1.80
CA ALA A 23 -10.17 -0.09 0.97
C ALA A 23 -10.01 -0.69 -0.43
N THR A 24 -10.62 -0.06 -1.43
CA THR A 24 -10.49 -0.41 -2.84
C THR A 24 -10.01 0.79 -3.64
N LEU A 25 -9.23 0.53 -4.68
CA LEU A 25 -8.76 1.55 -5.63
C LEU A 25 -9.31 1.20 -7.00
N SER A 26 -10.14 2.07 -7.56
CA SER A 26 -10.71 1.88 -8.90
C SER A 26 -9.67 2.05 -10.01
N ARG A 27 -8.57 2.76 -9.74
CA ARG A 27 -7.42 2.97 -10.61
C ARG A 27 -6.17 3.23 -9.80
N CYS A 28 -5.00 3.03 -10.40
CA CYS A 28 -3.76 3.43 -9.76
C CYS A 28 -3.74 4.97 -9.58
N PRO A 29 -3.42 5.48 -8.37
CA PRO A 29 -3.29 6.93 -8.15
C PRO A 29 -2.11 7.55 -8.92
N LEU A 30 -1.13 6.73 -9.33
CA LEU A 30 0.03 7.18 -10.08
C LEU A 30 -0.19 7.11 -11.61
N HIS A 31 -1.05 6.20 -12.10
CA HIS A 31 -1.35 6.01 -13.52
C HIS A 31 -2.87 6.08 -13.76
N PRO A 32 -3.46 7.29 -13.83
CA PRO A 32 -4.90 7.49 -13.97
C PRO A 32 -5.51 6.86 -15.23
N GLN A 33 -4.71 6.72 -16.30
CA GLN A 33 -5.09 6.12 -17.57
C GLN A 33 -5.13 4.58 -17.52
N GLY A 34 -4.67 3.96 -16.44
CA GLY A 34 -4.57 2.50 -16.32
C GLY A 34 -3.28 1.95 -16.93
N GLY A 35 -3.26 0.64 -17.25
CA GLY A 35 -2.06 -0.08 -17.70
C GLY A 35 -1.12 -0.52 -16.57
N CYS A 36 -1.40 -0.06 -15.36
CA CYS A 36 -0.72 -0.41 -14.13
C CYS A 36 -0.95 -1.87 -13.71
N GLY A 37 0.10 -2.54 -13.25
CA GLY A 37 0.04 -3.86 -12.65
C GLY A 37 0.86 -3.96 -11.37
N PHE A 38 0.71 -5.06 -10.65
CA PHE A 38 1.52 -5.34 -9.46
C PHE A 38 2.79 -6.08 -9.88
N ALA A 39 3.86 -5.34 -10.15
CA ALA A 39 5.12 -5.93 -10.55
C ALA A 39 6.06 -6.05 -9.34
N ARG A 40 6.59 -7.26 -9.12
CA ARG A 40 7.59 -7.50 -8.07
C ARG A 40 8.90 -6.82 -8.48
N HIS A 41 9.39 -5.91 -7.65
CA HIS A 41 10.65 -5.19 -7.88
C HIS A 41 11.83 -5.87 -7.17
N GLY A 42 11.60 -6.53 -6.04
CA GLY A 42 12.64 -7.16 -5.23
C GLY A 42 12.29 -7.12 -3.75
N THR A 43 13.29 -7.06 -2.88
CA THR A 43 13.12 -6.98 -1.43
C THR A 43 14.09 -5.97 -0.81
N TYR A 44 13.78 -5.48 0.40
CA TYR A 44 14.74 -4.78 1.25
C TYR A 44 14.72 -5.38 2.66
N ALA A 45 15.87 -5.36 3.35
CA ALA A 45 15.97 -5.85 4.71
C ALA A 45 15.43 -4.83 5.72
N ARG A 46 14.73 -5.31 6.74
CA ARG A 46 14.41 -4.53 7.94
C ARG A 46 15.68 -4.36 8.77
N VAL A 47 15.80 -3.18 9.38
CA VAL A 47 16.78 -2.96 10.46
C VAL A 47 16.42 -3.84 11.67
N SER A 48 15.12 -3.96 11.99
CA SER A 48 14.63 -4.86 13.04
C SER A 48 13.22 -5.42 12.71
N PRO A 49 12.99 -6.74 12.94
CA PRO A 49 13.98 -7.72 13.35
C PRO A 49 14.92 -8.11 12.20
N PRO A 50 16.23 -8.38 12.47
CA PRO A 50 17.18 -8.80 11.45
C PRO A 50 16.70 -10.04 10.70
N GLY A 51 17.01 -10.13 9.40
CA GLY A 51 16.60 -11.23 8.53
C GLY A 51 15.20 -11.06 7.91
N THR A 52 14.40 -10.09 8.35
CA THR A 52 13.10 -9.82 7.72
C THR A 52 13.27 -9.08 6.40
N LEU A 53 12.82 -9.69 5.30
CA LEU A 53 12.81 -9.09 3.97
C LEU A 53 11.40 -8.60 3.62
N ILE A 54 11.28 -7.31 3.29
CA ILE A 54 10.02 -6.72 2.84
C ILE A 54 10.02 -6.68 1.32
N THR A 55 9.01 -7.30 0.71
CA THR A 55 8.83 -7.28 -0.74
C THR A 55 8.50 -5.87 -1.22
N ARG A 56 9.23 -5.43 -2.25
CA ARG A 56 8.95 -4.21 -2.99
C ARG A 56 8.12 -4.55 -4.20
N TYR A 57 7.09 -3.74 -4.40
CA TYR A 57 6.29 -3.73 -5.59
C TYR A 57 6.38 -2.36 -6.21
N TYR A 58 6.27 -2.31 -7.53
CA TYR A 58 6.11 -1.06 -8.25
C TYR A 58 4.92 -1.18 -9.19
N CYS A 59 4.37 -0.03 -9.48
CA CYS A 59 3.42 0.16 -10.55
C CYS A 59 4.24 0.55 -11.78
N PRO A 60 4.34 -0.30 -12.82
CA PRO A 60 5.02 0.05 -14.06
C PRO A 60 4.28 1.16 -14.81
#